data_AF-I2MX66-F1
#
_entry.id   AF-I2MX66-F1
#
_cell.length_a   1.000
_cell.length_b   1.000
_cell.length_c   1.000
_cell.angle_alpha   90.00
_cell.angle_beta   90.00
_cell.angle_gamma   90.00
#
_symmetry.space_group_name_H-M   'P 1'
#
loop_
_entity.id
_entity.type
_entity.pdbx_description
1 polymer ?
#
loop_
_entity_poly.entity_id
_entity_poly.type
_entity_poly.pdbx_seq_one_letter_code
_entity_poly.pdbx_strand_id
1 'polypeptide(L)' 'MQAAQARPVRATALPSVTGALRAMESLLLGSGQRTARRNAWTAVLEDRRRARDRVETEHVLEAVAERAPRAT' A
#
# COMPACT_ATOMS: atom_id res chain seq x y z
N MET A 1 36.97 -54.78 5.56
CA MET A 1 35.81 -54.50 4.68
C MET A 1 35.05 -53.33 5.29
N GLN A 2 35.26 -52.10 4.80
CA GLN A 2 34.64 -50.89 5.35
C GLN A 2 33.29 -50.68 4.63
N ALA A 3 32.18 -50.66 5.38
CA ALA A 3 30.85 -50.49 4.82
C ALA A 3 30.62 -49.02 4.43
N ALA A 4 30.25 -48.78 3.17
CA ALA A 4 29.91 -47.45 2.68
C ALA A 4 28.68 -46.91 3.43
N GLN A 5 28.82 -45.79 4.12
CA GLN A 5 27.70 -45.14 4.80
C GLN A 5 26.79 -44.44 3.78
N ALA A 6 25.52 -44.84 3.73
CA ALA A 6 24.53 -44.23 2.84
C ALA A 6 24.11 -42.85 3.37
N ARG A 7 24.12 -41.82 2.52
CA ARG A 7 23.60 -40.49 2.87
C ARG A 7 22.06 -40.55 2.96
N PRO A 8 21.46 -40.00 4.03
CA PRO A 8 20.01 -39.97 4.15
C PRO A 8 19.41 -39.06 3.08
N VAL A 9 18.51 -39.63 2.26
CA VAL A 9 17.69 -38.89 1.32
C VAL A 9 16.52 -38.28 2.10
N ARG A 10 16.38 -36.95 2.08
CA ARG A 10 15.21 -36.28 2.65
C ARG A 10 14.09 -36.26 1.62
N ALA A 11 12.98 -36.92 1.93
CA ALA A 11 11.75 -36.77 1.17
C ALA A 11 11.11 -35.41 1.48
N THR A 12 10.93 -34.57 0.47
CA THR A 12 10.06 -33.38 0.56
C THR A 12 8.62 -33.82 0.36
N ALA A 13 7.77 -33.57 1.35
CA ALA A 13 6.34 -33.81 1.22
C ALA A 13 5.78 -32.96 0.08
N LEU A 14 4.95 -33.54 -0.77
CA LEU A 14 4.21 -32.79 -1.78
C LEU A 14 3.31 -31.77 -1.07
N PRO A 15 3.22 -30.52 -1.57
CA PRO A 15 2.37 -29.52 -0.95
C PRO A 15 0.93 -30.01 -0.95
N SER A 16 0.24 -29.82 0.18
CA SER A 16 -1.20 -30.07 0.24
C SER A 16 -1.92 -29.10 -0.69
N VAL A 17 -3.12 -29.49 -1.14
CA VAL A 17 -3.98 -28.64 -1.99
C VAL A 17 -4.19 -27.27 -1.34
N THR A 18 -4.43 -27.21 -0.03
CA THR A 18 -4.56 -25.96 0.72
C THR A 18 -3.28 -25.12 0.66
N GLY A 19 -2.10 -25.73 0.76
CA GLY A 19 -0.82 -25.04 0.64
C GLY A 19 -0.61 -24.46 -0.75
N ALA A 20 -0.94 -25.23 -1.80
CA ALA A 20 -0.87 -24.75 -3.18
C ALA A 20 -1.81 -23.57 -3.42
N LEU A 21 -3.05 -23.64 -2.93
CA LEU A 21 -4.03 -22.55 -3.08
C LEU A 21 -3.59 -21.27 -2.36
N ARG A 22 -3.05 -21.35 -1.13
CA ARG A 22 -2.50 -20.17 -0.44
C ARG A 22 -1.29 -19.56 -1.17
N ALA A 23 -0.44 -20.40 -1.78
CA ALA A 23 0.69 -19.93 -2.57
C ALA A 23 0.22 -19.18 -3.81
N MET A 24 -0.78 -19.72 -4.52
CA MET A 24 -1.41 -19.06 -5.67
C MET A 24 -2.09 -17.75 -5.26
N GLU A 25 -2.82 -17.73 -4.15
CA GLU A 25 -3.43 -16.51 -3.60
C GLU A 25 -2.36 -15.45 -3.31
N SER A 26 -1.26 -15.84 -2.68
CA SER A 26 -0.15 -14.92 -2.36
C SER A 26 0.53 -14.39 -3.63
N LEU A 27 0.67 -15.22 -4.66
CA LEU A 27 1.25 -14.84 -5.96
C LEU A 27 0.32 -13.88 -6.72
N LEU A 28 -0.97 -14.23 -6.82
CA LEU A 28 -1.96 -13.49 -7.61
C LEU A 28 -2.40 -12.20 -6.92
N LEU A 29 -2.65 -12.24 -5.61
CA LEU A 29 -3.23 -11.13 -4.85
C LEU A 29 -2.18 -10.30 -4.11
N GLY A 30 -0.99 -10.86 -3.82
CA GLY A 30 0.00 -10.18 -3.00
C GLY A 30 0.55 -8.89 -3.63
N SER A 31 0.66 -8.82 -4.95
CA SER A 31 1.05 -7.59 -5.66
C SER A 31 -0.03 -6.51 -5.53
N GLY A 32 -1.30 -6.88 -5.70
CA GLY A 32 -2.46 -6.00 -5.54
C GLY A 32 -2.55 -5.38 -4.14
N GLN A 33 -2.29 -6.17 -3.09
CA GLN A 33 -2.29 -5.65 -1.71
C GLN A 33 -1.20 -4.61 -1.46
N ARG A 34 0.01 -4.82 -2.00
CA ARG A 34 1.10 -3.82 -1.89
C ARG A 34 0.76 -2.54 -2.63
N THR A 35 0.17 -2.65 -3.83
CA THR A 35 -0.29 -1.49 -4.60
C THR A 35 -1.41 -0.76 -3.88
N ALA A 36 -2.40 -1.47 -3.33
CA ALA A 36 -3.49 -0.88 -2.55
C ALA A 36 -2.97 -0.09 -1.34
N ARG A 37 -2.00 -0.63 -0.59
CA ARG A 37 -1.35 0.09 0.54
C ARG A 37 -0.64 1.36 0.08
N ARG A 38 0.09 1.32 -1.04
CA ARG A 38 0.75 2.51 -1.60
C ARG A 38 -0.27 3.55 -2.04
N ASN A 39 -1.30 3.13 -2.76
CA ASN A 39 -2.36 4.01 -3.23
C ASN A 39 -3.09 4.69 -2.06
N ALA A 40 -3.43 3.92 -1.03
CA ALA A 40 -4.05 4.45 0.18
C ALA A 40 -3.17 5.49 0.87
N TRP A 41 -1.87 5.21 1.00
CA TRP A 41 -0.92 6.17 1.57
C TRP A 41 -0.81 7.45 0.73
N THR A 42 -0.68 7.33 -0.59
CA THR A 42 -0.67 8.46 -1.53
C THR A 42 -1.94 9.29 -1.41
N ALA A 43 -3.11 8.65 -1.34
CA ALA A 43 -4.39 9.34 -1.19
C ALA A 43 -4.46 10.15 0.11
N VAL A 44 -3.95 9.62 1.23
CA VAL A 44 -3.89 10.35 2.50
C VAL A 44 -2.94 11.55 2.43
N LEU A 45 -1.76 11.40 1.82
CA LEU A 45 -0.82 12.51 1.66
C LEU A 45 -1.41 13.63 0.79
N GLU A 46 -2.06 13.23 -0.29
CA GLU A 46 -2.74 14.12 -1.21
C GLU A 46 -3.91 14.86 -0.54
N ASP A 47 -4.74 14.17 0.24
CA ASP A 47 -5.84 14.79 0.98
C ASP A 47 -5.34 15.81 2.00
N ARG A 48 -4.25 15.49 2.72
CA ARG A 48 -3.58 16.44 3.62
C ARG A 48 -3.06 17.68 2.89
N ARG A 49 -2.54 17.51 1.67
CA ARG A 49 -2.14 18.66 0.84
C ARG A 49 -3.36 19.51 0.50
N ARG A 50 -4.41 18.91 -0.07
CA ARG A 50 -5.66 19.62 -0.41
C ARG A 50 -6.29 20.33 0.79
N ALA A 51 -6.23 19.73 1.97
CA ALA A 51 -6.73 20.37 3.19
C ALA A 51 -5.95 21.65 3.52
N ARG A 52 -4.61 21.64 3.39
CA ARG A 52 -3.80 22.85 3.56
C ARG A 52 -4.08 23.88 2.47
N ASP A 53 -4.15 23.45 1.22
CA ASP A 53 -4.41 24.34 0.08
C ASP A 53 -5.76 25.06 0.24
N ARG A 54 -6.80 24.37 0.76
CA ARG A 54 -8.10 24.98 1.08
C ARG A 54 -7.99 26.07 2.15
N VAL A 55 -7.28 25.82 3.23
CA VAL A 55 -7.07 26.79 4.33
C VAL A 55 -6.29 28.01 3.83
N GLU A 56 -5.22 27.80 3.05
CA GLU A 56 -4.46 28.90 2.46
C GLU A 56 -5.31 29.74 1.50
N THR A 57 -6.11 29.07 0.66
CA THR A 57 -7.04 29.73 -0.25
C THR A 57 -8.08 30.54 0.52
N GLU A 58 -8.65 30.00 1.60
CA GLU A 58 -9.60 30.71 2.45
C GLU A 58 -9.01 32.01 3.01
N HIS A 59 -7.80 31.96 3.60
CA HIS A 59 -7.13 33.16 4.11
C HIS A 59 -6.88 34.21 3.02
N VAL A 60 -6.49 33.79 1.81
CA VAL A 60 -6.28 34.72 0.69
C VAL A 60 -7.60 35.35 0.26
N LEU A 61 -8.68 34.57 0.18
CA LEU A 61 -10.00 35.07 -0.19
C LEU A 61 -10.54 36.04 0.88
N GLU A 62 -10.37 35.73 2.16
CA GLU A 62 -10.72 36.64 3.27
C GLU A 62 -9.95 37.95 3.18
N ALA A 63 -8.62 37.90 3.01
CA ALA A 63 -7.79 39.10 2.87
C ALA A 63 -8.20 39.96 1.66
N VAL A 64 -8.58 39.33 0.54
CA VAL A 64 -9.10 40.04 -0.64
C VAL A 64 -10.47 40.65 -0.34
N ALA A 65 -11.36 39.92 0.33
CA ALA A 65 -12.70 40.41 0.69
C ALA A 65 -12.64 41.59 1.66
N GLU A 66 -11.75 41.58 2.64
CA GLU A 66 -11.51 42.70 3.56
C GLU A 66 -11.01 43.95 2.84
N ARG A 67 -10.24 43.78 1.77
CA ARG A 67 -9.65 44.87 1.00
C ARG A 67 -10.56 45.36 -0.15
N ALA A 68 -11.58 44.60 -0.51
CA ALA A 68 -12.52 44.98 -1.55
C ALA A 68 -13.41 46.14 -1.06
N PRO A 69 -13.59 47.20 -1.87
CA PRO A 69 -14.48 48.30 -1.51
C PRO A 69 -15.91 47.77 -1.35
N ARG A 70 -16.56 48.09 -0.22
CA ARG A 70 -17.98 47.77 -0.03
C ARG A 70 -18.78 48.59 -1.04
N ALA A 71 -19.42 47.90 -1.99
CA ALA A 71 -20.50 48.51 -2.76
C ALA A 71 -21.59 48.94 -1.75
N THR A 72 -21.85 50.24 -1.70
CA THR A 72 -22.88 50.87 -0.86
C THR A 72 -24.11 51.15 -1.68
#